data_AF-A0A6S6WRB8-F1
#
_entry.id   AF-A0A6S6WRB8-F1
#
_cell.length_a   1.000
_cell.length_b   1.000
_cell.length_c   1.000
_cell.angle_alpha   90.00
_cell.angle_beta   90.00
_cell.angle_gamma   90.00
#
_symmetry.space_group_name_H-M   'P 1'
#
loop_
_entity.id
_entity.type
_entity.pdbx_description
1 polymer ?
#
loop_
_entity_poly.entity_id
_entity_poly.type
_entity_poly.pdbx_seq_one_letter_code
_entity_poly.pdbx_strand_id
1 'polypeptide(L)'
;MWQSWKALIGIIALTVVSALSLNTSAYAQDFSNSSADPFASSEFLPVDQAFEFDFRQQGKQLTVQFDVAQGYYLYQHRFGFDEQVPLAEQVTLPAGESHYDEFFGESTIYRDRVEFTITLANTSAESFTLSYQGCADAGLCYPPTRKTIPLAAVTDSIAAEDAVASAIAPPTIDVEQVSKNSQQGASQTVFSELNDQPLLWLLGIFLLAGLGLAFTPCVLPMYPILSTIIMGPQQRLSTGRAFTLSFAYVQGMALTYSLLGVVVAFAGLRFQAMLQHPVVLITLAVIFLVLALSMLGVYNLQLPASWQNRLNEISQQQRGGAHRSVFVMGALSGLIASPCTTAPLSGALLFIAQTGDLTIGASVLYALSLGMGIPLILFGTTGGKLLPKAGAWMTIIKRIFGIVLVAMAVFFVERLLPIAIADWLWVVFISLSALFMIVSTLRDSEGVLGVTLSTFWLAIATVLLITWWPQGEHQRLPFTEVTSVSAIEQQLAKAEPNQLVMLDLYADWCVACKEFERYTFSDAEVQQALADAIVLQADVTANSAANNAILQRYQVLGLPTILFFRDGELLSGARVAGFLDANDFLQHVQELDQRQQLQ
;
A
#
# COMPACT_ATOMS: atom_id res chain seq x y z
N MET A 1 -10.92 6.34 48.99
CA MET A 1 -9.85 7.11 48.32
C MET A 1 -8.46 6.56 48.61
N TRP A 2 -8.00 6.46 49.87
CA TRP A 2 -6.63 6.02 50.17
C TRP A 2 -6.32 4.55 49.83
N GLN A 3 -7.31 3.67 49.96
CA GLN A 3 -7.18 2.23 49.66
C GLN A 3 -7.10 1.95 48.15
N SER A 4 -7.84 2.71 47.34
CA SER A 4 -7.79 2.65 45.88
C SER A 4 -6.44 3.11 45.33
N TRP A 5 -5.80 4.08 46.00
CA TRP A 5 -4.48 4.59 45.62
C TRP A 5 -3.36 3.57 45.88
N LYS A 6 -3.43 2.83 46.99
CA LYS A 6 -2.47 1.75 47.29
C LYS A 6 -2.59 0.57 46.33
N ALA A 7 -3.81 0.22 45.90
CA ALA A 7 -4.03 -0.81 44.89
C ALA A 7 -3.48 -0.38 43.52
N LEU A 8 -3.65 0.90 43.14
CA LEU A 8 -3.11 1.47 41.91
C LEU A 8 -1.57 1.46 41.90
N ILE A 9 -0.93 1.88 43.00
CA ILE A 9 0.53 1.86 43.13
C ILE A 9 1.08 0.43 43.12
N GLY A 10 0.37 -0.51 43.77
CA GLY A 10 0.76 -1.92 43.77
C GLY A 10 0.68 -2.57 42.39
N ILE A 11 -0.35 -2.25 41.60
CA ILE A 11 -0.53 -2.78 40.24
C ILE A 11 0.45 -2.13 39.26
N ILE A 12 0.74 -0.82 39.39
CA ILE A 12 1.77 -0.13 38.61
C ILE A 12 3.16 -0.71 38.91
N ALA A 13 3.48 -0.98 40.18
CA ALA A 13 4.75 -1.60 40.55
C ALA A 13 4.87 -3.05 40.00
N LEU A 14 3.79 -3.83 40.02
CA LEU A 14 3.80 -5.22 39.52
C LEU A 14 3.91 -5.29 37.98
N THR A 15 3.32 -4.33 37.28
CA THR A 15 3.36 -4.24 35.80
C THR A 15 4.70 -3.71 35.31
N VAL A 16 5.32 -2.75 36.00
CA VAL A 16 6.69 -2.30 35.72
C VAL A 16 7.70 -3.43 35.94
N VAL A 17 7.54 -4.24 37.00
CA VAL A 17 8.45 -5.38 37.27
C VAL A 17 8.28 -6.53 36.26
N SER A 18 7.06 -6.77 35.75
CA SER A 18 6.83 -7.74 34.66
C SER A 18 7.35 -7.24 33.30
N ALA A 19 7.30 -5.93 33.04
CA ALA A 19 7.82 -5.35 31.80
C ALA A 19 9.37 -5.39 31.74
N LEU A 20 10.06 -5.26 32.88
CA LEU A 20 11.52 -5.36 32.93
C LEU A 20 12.07 -6.80 32.80
N SER A 21 11.23 -7.83 32.92
CA SER A 21 11.67 -9.24 32.90
C SER A 21 11.50 -9.93 31.53
N LEU A 22 11.04 -9.22 30.51
CA LEU A 22 10.95 -9.69 29.12
C LEU A 22 12.06 -9.07 28.24
N ASN A 23 13.32 -9.19 28.66
CA ASN A 23 14.46 -9.03 27.76
C ASN A 23 14.74 -10.38 27.12
N THR A 24 14.07 -10.66 26.01
CA THR A 24 14.41 -11.79 25.14
C THR A 24 15.63 -11.42 24.31
N SER A 25 16.72 -12.17 24.53
CA SER A 25 17.90 -12.25 23.67
C SER A 25 17.50 -12.36 22.20
N ALA A 26 17.92 -11.39 21.39
CA ALA A 26 17.91 -11.51 19.94
C ALA A 26 18.88 -12.63 19.55
N TYR A 27 18.35 -13.73 19.00
CA TYR A 27 19.15 -14.70 18.28
C TYR A 27 19.40 -14.10 16.89
N ALA A 28 20.62 -13.59 16.66
CA ALA A 28 21.13 -13.37 15.32
C ALA A 28 21.35 -14.75 14.69
N GLN A 29 20.64 -15.06 13.61
CA GLN A 29 20.99 -16.19 12.75
C GLN A 29 22.11 -15.74 11.83
N ASP A 30 23.31 -16.16 12.21
CA ASP A 30 24.56 -16.11 11.46
C ASP A 30 24.41 -16.98 10.20
N PHE A 31 24.25 -16.35 9.04
CA PHE A 31 24.40 -16.99 7.73
C PHE A 31 25.79 -16.65 7.19
N SER A 32 26.79 -17.40 7.67
CA SER A 32 28.15 -17.38 7.11
C SER A 32 28.43 -18.66 6.32
N ASN A 33 29.04 -18.43 5.16
CA ASN A 33 29.65 -19.35 4.19
C ASN A 33 28.78 -20.03 3.12
N SER A 34 28.85 -19.43 1.92
CA SER A 34 29.18 -20.15 0.69
C SER A 34 30.06 -19.25 -0.18
N SER A 35 31.35 -19.55 -0.22
CA SER A 35 32.37 -18.87 -1.01
C SER A 35 32.16 -19.08 -2.51
N ALA A 36 31.84 -18.01 -3.24
CA ALA A 36 32.22 -17.79 -4.63
C ALA A 36 32.22 -16.27 -4.88
N ASP A 37 33.41 -15.70 -4.99
CA ASP A 37 33.69 -14.30 -5.32
C ASP A 37 33.14 -13.95 -6.73
N PRO A 38 32.14 -13.04 -6.87
CA PRO A 38 31.58 -12.63 -8.17
C PRO A 38 32.05 -11.24 -8.63
N PHE A 39 32.85 -10.50 -7.85
CA PHE A 39 33.04 -9.06 -8.04
C PHE A 39 34.17 -8.66 -9.00
N ALA A 40 34.73 -9.59 -9.78
CA ALA A 40 35.84 -9.26 -10.67
C ALA A 40 35.46 -8.75 -12.07
N SER A 41 34.20 -8.87 -12.52
CA SER A 41 33.72 -8.23 -13.77
C SER A 41 32.26 -8.60 -14.09
N SER A 42 31.28 -7.82 -13.63
CA SER A 42 29.98 -7.72 -14.32
C SER A 42 29.91 -6.35 -14.97
N GLU A 43 30.43 -6.27 -16.19
CA GLU A 43 30.23 -5.11 -17.06
C GLU A 43 28.73 -5.06 -17.37
N PHE A 44 27.98 -4.25 -16.61
CA PHE A 44 26.55 -4.05 -16.86
C PHE A 44 26.36 -3.60 -18.30
N LEU A 45 25.41 -4.23 -18.99
CA LEU A 45 25.15 -3.91 -20.38
C LEU A 45 24.59 -2.49 -20.50
N PRO A 46 24.90 -1.74 -21.56
CA PRO A 46 24.16 -0.53 -21.88
C PRO A 46 22.66 -0.82 -22.03
N VAL A 47 21.79 0.15 -21.72
CA VAL A 47 20.32 -0.01 -21.77
C VAL A 47 19.84 -0.65 -23.07
N ASP A 48 20.40 -0.23 -24.20
CA ASP A 48 20.01 -0.68 -25.54
C ASP A 48 20.46 -2.11 -25.87
N GLN A 49 21.43 -2.64 -25.13
CA GLN A 49 21.88 -4.04 -25.24
C GLN A 49 21.21 -4.92 -24.18
N ALA A 50 20.89 -4.36 -23.01
CA ALA A 50 20.13 -5.05 -21.97
C ALA A 50 18.67 -5.30 -22.41
N PHE A 51 18.11 -4.35 -23.16
CA PHE A 51 16.73 -4.38 -23.66
C PHE A 51 16.72 -4.06 -25.16
N GLU A 52 16.98 -5.07 -25.98
CA GLU A 52 16.96 -4.92 -27.44
C GLU A 52 15.52 -4.68 -27.90
N PHE A 53 15.29 -3.57 -28.60
CA PHE A 53 13.97 -3.10 -29.00
C PHE A 53 13.75 -3.30 -30.50
N ASP A 54 12.66 -3.99 -30.88
CA ASP A 54 12.19 -4.15 -32.26
C ASP A 54 10.71 -3.79 -32.40
N PHE A 55 10.29 -3.37 -33.59
CA PHE A 55 8.91 -3.02 -33.89
C PHE A 55 8.52 -3.39 -35.33
N ARG A 56 7.24 -3.74 -35.52
CA ARG A 56 6.66 -4.01 -36.84
C ARG A 56 5.26 -3.43 -36.94
N GLN A 57 5.00 -2.63 -37.98
CA GLN A 57 3.68 -2.09 -38.25
C GLN A 57 3.03 -2.82 -39.43
N GLN A 58 1.81 -3.32 -39.23
CA GLN A 58 0.94 -3.92 -40.23
C GLN A 58 -0.41 -3.18 -40.23
N GLY A 59 -0.52 -2.13 -41.05
CA GLY A 59 -1.72 -1.28 -41.08
C GLY A 59 -1.99 -0.63 -39.73
N LYS A 60 -3.13 -0.97 -39.09
CA LYS A 60 -3.52 -0.49 -37.76
C LYS A 60 -2.78 -1.18 -36.60
N GLN A 61 -2.14 -2.32 -36.82
CA GLN A 61 -1.48 -3.07 -35.76
C GLN A 61 0.01 -2.72 -35.71
N LEU A 62 0.47 -2.21 -34.57
CA LEU A 62 1.87 -1.98 -34.27
C LEU A 62 2.32 -3.02 -33.23
N THR A 63 3.07 -4.01 -33.67
CA THR A 63 3.68 -5.02 -32.79
C THR A 63 5.02 -4.49 -32.28
N VAL A 64 5.20 -4.51 -30.97
CA VAL A 64 6.42 -4.11 -30.28
C VAL A 64 7.00 -5.33 -29.58
N GLN A 65 8.31 -5.53 -29.72
CA GLN A 65 9.05 -6.62 -29.10
C GLN A 65 10.25 -6.06 -28.33
N PHE A 66 10.49 -6.58 -27.13
CA PHE A 66 11.76 -6.45 -26.44
C PHE A 66 12.37 -7.82 -26.19
N ASP A 67 13.65 -7.97 -26.52
CA ASP A 67 14.48 -9.09 -26.09
C ASP A 67 15.31 -8.63 -24.88
N VAL A 68 15.15 -9.31 -23.75
CA VAL A 68 15.75 -8.96 -22.46
C VAL A 68 16.93 -9.87 -22.20
N ALA A 69 18.10 -9.29 -21.95
CA ALA A 69 19.32 -10.06 -21.65
C ALA A 69 19.18 -10.88 -20.34
N GLN A 70 19.92 -11.98 -20.23
CA GLN A 70 19.91 -12.81 -19.01
C GLN A 70 20.38 -12.01 -17.79
N GLY A 71 19.66 -12.14 -16.67
CA GLY A 71 19.91 -11.38 -15.44
C GLY A 71 19.32 -9.98 -15.41
N TYR A 72 18.47 -9.63 -16.40
CA TYR A 72 17.76 -8.36 -16.49
C TYR A 72 16.24 -8.59 -16.58
N TYR A 73 15.48 -7.56 -16.23
CA TYR A 73 14.02 -7.59 -16.30
C TYR A 73 13.41 -6.19 -16.54
N LEU A 74 12.23 -6.16 -17.15
CA LEU A 74 11.44 -4.95 -17.41
C LEU A 74 10.20 -4.90 -16.51
N TYR A 75 9.88 -3.75 -15.94
CA TYR A 75 8.67 -3.59 -15.12
C TYR A 75 7.43 -3.36 -15.99
N GLN A 76 6.40 -4.20 -15.84
CA GLN A 76 5.14 -4.07 -16.59
C GLN A 76 4.47 -2.71 -16.36
N HIS A 77 4.46 -2.23 -15.11
CA HIS A 77 3.81 -0.96 -14.74
C HIS A 77 4.59 0.28 -15.20
N ARG A 78 5.81 0.12 -15.72
CA ARG A 78 6.66 1.22 -16.22
C ARG A 78 6.61 1.38 -17.74
N PHE A 79 5.79 0.59 -18.44
CA PHE A 79 5.45 0.89 -19.83
C PHE A 79 4.51 2.10 -19.89
N GLY A 80 4.95 3.14 -20.60
CA GLY A 80 4.16 4.34 -20.86
C GLY A 80 4.01 4.54 -22.37
N PHE A 81 2.79 4.84 -22.79
CA PHE A 81 2.43 4.97 -24.20
C PHE A 81 2.11 6.45 -24.50
N ASP A 82 2.46 6.90 -25.69
CA ASP A 82 2.21 8.28 -26.12
C ASP A 82 0.72 8.64 -26.04
N GLU A 83 0.40 9.71 -25.32
CA GLU A 83 -0.97 10.22 -25.23
C GLU A 83 -1.39 11.03 -26.46
N GLN A 84 -0.43 11.46 -27.29
CA GLN A 84 -0.70 12.30 -28.47
C GLN A 84 -1.22 11.49 -29.66
N VAL A 85 -1.03 10.17 -29.65
CA VAL A 85 -1.50 9.28 -30.71
C VAL A 85 -2.76 8.56 -30.24
N PRO A 86 -3.94 8.78 -30.87
CA PRO A 86 -5.15 8.10 -30.47
C PRO A 86 -5.03 6.60 -30.73
N LEU A 87 -5.24 5.80 -29.69
CA LEU A 87 -5.29 4.34 -29.75
C LEU A 87 -6.73 3.88 -29.95
N ALA A 88 -6.94 2.83 -30.76
CA ALA A 88 -8.27 2.28 -31.01
C ALA A 88 -8.79 1.48 -29.81
N GLU A 89 -7.88 0.82 -29.08
CA GLU A 89 -8.17 0.01 -27.90
C GLU A 89 -7.06 0.21 -26.83
N GLN A 90 -7.35 -0.15 -25.57
CA GLN A 90 -6.33 -0.15 -24.53
C GLN A 90 -5.26 -1.19 -24.83
N VAL A 91 -3.98 -0.84 -24.65
CA VAL A 91 -2.87 -1.77 -24.88
C VAL A 91 -2.94 -2.92 -23.89
N THR A 92 -3.13 -4.13 -24.38
CA THR A 92 -3.08 -5.36 -23.59
C THR A 92 -1.64 -5.88 -23.57
N LEU A 93 -0.99 -5.77 -22.41
CA LEU A 93 0.33 -6.33 -22.18
C LEU A 93 0.22 -7.84 -21.86
N PRO A 94 1.21 -8.68 -22.25
CA PRO A 94 1.20 -10.10 -21.96
C PRO A 94 1.31 -10.38 -20.47
N ALA A 95 1.01 -11.62 -20.07
CA ALA A 95 1.25 -12.07 -18.71
C ALA A 95 2.75 -11.98 -18.39
N GLY A 96 3.09 -11.30 -17.30
CA GLY A 96 4.45 -11.25 -16.78
C GLY A 96 4.65 -12.17 -15.59
N GLU A 97 5.88 -12.21 -15.09
CA GLU A 97 6.28 -12.95 -13.91
C GLU A 97 6.12 -12.08 -12.66
N SER A 98 5.70 -12.66 -11.52
CA SER A 98 5.65 -11.92 -10.26
C SER A 98 7.06 -11.80 -9.68
N HIS A 99 7.42 -10.59 -9.28
CA HIS A 99 8.69 -10.24 -8.66
C HIS A 99 8.42 -9.45 -7.38
N TYR A 100 9.09 -9.81 -6.29
CA TYR A 100 8.95 -9.08 -5.03
C TYR A 100 10.19 -8.25 -4.78
N ASP A 101 10.02 -6.94 -4.73
CA ASP A 101 11.04 -5.97 -4.35
C ASP A 101 10.77 -5.52 -2.90
N GLU A 102 11.75 -5.57 -2.01
CA GLU A 102 11.52 -5.26 -0.58
C GLU A 102 10.98 -3.82 -0.36
N PHE A 103 11.39 -2.88 -1.21
CA PHE A 103 11.01 -1.46 -1.10
C PHE A 103 9.83 -1.05 -1.99
N PHE A 104 9.56 -1.77 -3.09
CA PHE A 104 8.42 -1.48 -3.98
C PHE A 104 7.27 -2.47 -3.87
N GLY A 105 7.43 -3.54 -3.11
CA GLY A 105 6.44 -4.60 -2.92
C GLY A 105 6.35 -5.53 -4.13
N GLU A 106 5.18 -6.15 -4.31
CA GLU A 106 4.93 -7.08 -5.42
C GLU A 106 4.75 -6.30 -6.73
N SER A 107 5.58 -6.62 -7.72
CA SER A 107 5.59 -6.04 -9.05
C SER A 107 5.54 -7.14 -10.11
N THR A 108 5.03 -6.82 -11.30
CA THR A 108 5.05 -7.75 -12.43
C THR A 108 6.16 -7.35 -13.39
N ILE A 109 7.00 -8.32 -13.74
CA ILE A 109 8.18 -8.12 -14.58
C ILE A 109 8.13 -9.00 -15.84
N TYR A 110 8.95 -8.65 -16.82
CA TYR A 110 9.19 -9.46 -18.00
C TYR A 110 10.66 -9.85 -18.10
N ARG A 111 10.90 -11.14 -18.31
CA ARG A 111 12.21 -11.74 -18.59
C ARG A 111 12.21 -12.35 -20.00
N ASP A 112 13.40 -12.58 -20.53
CA ASP A 112 13.69 -13.17 -21.84
C ASP A 112 13.12 -12.42 -23.05
N ARG A 113 11.80 -12.44 -23.25
CA ARG A 113 11.13 -11.78 -24.37
C ARG A 113 9.75 -11.29 -23.98
N VAL A 114 9.44 -10.05 -24.33
CA VAL A 114 8.11 -9.47 -24.22
C VAL A 114 7.63 -8.94 -25.56
N GLU A 115 6.45 -9.37 -25.99
CA GLU A 115 5.82 -8.95 -27.24
C GLU A 115 4.37 -8.53 -26.95
N PHE A 116 3.98 -7.36 -27.46
CA PHE A 116 2.59 -6.89 -27.39
C PHE A 116 2.21 -6.10 -28.62
N THR A 117 0.92 -6.06 -28.91
CA THR A 117 0.38 -5.36 -30.08
C THR A 117 -0.45 -4.15 -29.64
N ILE A 118 -0.17 -3.01 -30.27
CA ILE A 118 -0.87 -1.74 -30.10
C ILE A 118 -1.76 -1.54 -31.33
N THR A 119 -3.07 -1.40 -31.12
CA THR A 119 -4.00 -1.07 -32.21
C THR A 119 -4.14 0.44 -32.34
N LEU A 120 -3.59 1.01 -33.40
CA LEU A 120 -3.64 2.43 -33.72
C LEU A 120 -5.04 2.81 -34.24
N ALA A 121 -5.58 3.96 -33.79
CA ALA A 121 -6.72 4.56 -34.46
C ALA A 121 -6.29 5.21 -35.78
N ASN A 122 -7.24 5.73 -36.56
CA ASN A 122 -6.92 6.49 -37.77
C ASN A 122 -6.11 7.73 -37.37
N THR A 123 -4.82 7.72 -37.70
CA THR A 123 -3.87 8.75 -37.29
C THR A 123 -2.94 9.12 -38.44
N SER A 124 -2.64 10.41 -38.53
CA SER A 124 -1.60 10.98 -39.41
C SER A 124 -0.33 11.33 -38.63
N ALA A 125 -0.19 10.85 -37.38
CA ALA A 125 1.01 11.05 -36.58
C ALA A 125 2.21 10.36 -37.25
N GLU A 126 3.34 11.07 -37.33
CA GLU A 126 4.58 10.58 -37.95
C GLU A 126 5.41 9.70 -37.01
N SER A 127 5.19 9.81 -35.70
CA SER A 127 5.94 9.06 -34.69
C SER A 127 5.10 8.72 -33.47
N PHE A 128 5.44 7.62 -32.81
CA PHE A 128 4.88 7.16 -31.54
C PHE A 128 5.98 6.99 -30.50
N THR A 129 5.81 7.57 -29.32
CA THR A 129 6.79 7.45 -28.23
C THR A 129 6.40 6.36 -27.23
N LEU A 130 7.28 5.40 -26.99
CA LEU A 130 7.14 4.39 -25.95
C LEU A 130 8.17 4.65 -24.84
N SER A 131 7.72 4.71 -23.59
CA SER A 131 8.62 4.71 -22.43
C SER A 131 8.65 3.36 -21.74
N TYR A 132 9.82 2.93 -21.27
CA TYR A 132 9.99 1.71 -20.49
C TYR A 132 11.10 1.89 -19.44
N GLN A 133 11.13 0.97 -18.47
CA GLN A 133 12.16 0.91 -17.44
C GLN A 133 12.39 -0.54 -17.00
N GLY A 134 13.65 -0.87 -16.73
CA GLY A 134 14.05 -2.17 -16.20
C GLY A 134 15.25 -2.08 -15.27
N CYS A 135 15.56 -3.19 -14.63
CA CYS A 135 16.69 -3.35 -13.73
C CYS A 135 17.41 -4.69 -14.01
N ALA A 136 18.61 -4.82 -13.46
CA ALA A 136 19.39 -6.03 -13.38
C ALA A 136 19.19 -6.69 -12.01
N ASP A 137 19.20 -8.02 -11.97
CA ASP A 137 19.11 -8.80 -10.73
C ASP A 137 20.28 -8.50 -9.78
N ALA A 138 21.42 -8.09 -10.33
CA ALA A 138 22.60 -7.66 -9.58
C ALA A 138 22.48 -6.25 -8.96
N GLY A 139 21.25 -5.75 -8.77
CA GLY A 139 20.98 -4.51 -8.04
C GLY A 139 21.30 -3.23 -8.81
N LEU A 140 21.16 -3.20 -10.14
CA LEU A 140 21.30 -1.98 -10.95
C LEU A 140 20.01 -1.66 -11.69
N CYS A 141 19.46 -0.47 -11.53
CA CYS A 141 18.26 0.01 -12.20
C CYS A 141 18.56 1.08 -13.25
N TYR A 142 18.00 0.93 -14.45
CA TYR A 142 18.15 1.90 -15.52
C TYR A 142 17.13 3.04 -15.39
N PRO A 143 17.49 4.27 -15.84
CA PRO A 143 16.54 5.38 -15.86
C PRO A 143 15.40 5.13 -16.86
N PRO A 144 14.22 5.74 -16.64
CA PRO A 144 13.10 5.67 -17.58
C PRO A 144 13.53 6.16 -18.97
N THR A 145 13.48 5.24 -19.94
CA THR A 145 14.00 5.47 -21.30
C THR A 145 12.83 5.60 -22.28
N ARG A 146 12.96 6.50 -23.26
CA ARG A 146 11.95 6.72 -24.30
C ARG A 146 12.49 6.31 -25.68
N LYS A 147 11.70 5.53 -26.43
CA LYS A 147 11.96 5.15 -27.82
C LYS A 147 10.91 5.78 -28.71
N THR A 148 11.37 6.41 -29.79
CA THR A 148 10.51 7.01 -30.81
C THR A 148 10.41 6.04 -31.98
N ILE A 149 9.18 5.60 -32.27
CA ILE A 149 8.85 4.67 -33.35
C ILE A 149 8.29 5.48 -34.51
N PRO A 150 8.87 5.44 -35.72
CA PRO A 150 8.28 6.08 -36.89
C PRO A 150 7.01 5.32 -37.32
N LEU A 151 5.92 6.05 -37.57
CA LEU A 151 4.63 5.48 -37.97
C LEU A 151 4.34 5.70 -39.46
N ALA A 152 3.78 4.70 -40.12
CA ALA A 152 3.12 4.83 -41.41
C ALA A 152 1.66 5.26 -41.24
N ALA A 153 1.17 6.16 -42.11
CA ALA A 153 -0.18 6.69 -42.04
C ALA A 153 -1.23 5.59 -42.22
N VAL A 154 -2.28 5.61 -41.37
CA VAL A 154 -3.34 4.60 -41.39
C VAL A 154 -4.68 5.24 -41.73
N THR A 155 -5.16 4.99 -42.96
CA THR A 155 -6.46 5.45 -43.46
C THR A 155 -7.32 4.27 -43.89
N ASP A 156 -8.60 4.26 -43.48
CA ASP A 156 -9.57 3.26 -43.93
C ASP A 156 -9.78 3.35 -45.44
N SER A 157 -9.25 2.39 -46.19
CA SER A 157 -9.62 2.11 -47.58
C SER A 157 -10.06 0.67 -47.66
N ILE A 158 -11.37 0.48 -47.84
CA ILE A 158 -12.02 -0.82 -48.00
C ILE A 158 -11.64 -1.39 -49.37
N ALA A 159 -11.06 -2.59 -49.39
CA ALA A 159 -11.22 -3.54 -50.48
C ALA A 159 -11.07 -4.97 -49.91
N ALA A 160 -12.14 -5.73 -50.03
CA ALA A 160 -12.24 -7.13 -49.69
C ALA A 160 -11.52 -8.01 -50.71
N GLU A 161 -10.97 -9.14 -50.27
CA GLU A 161 -10.93 -10.36 -51.09
C GLU A 161 -10.90 -11.61 -50.20
N ASP A 162 -11.82 -12.52 -50.54
CA ASP A 162 -12.24 -13.74 -49.86
C ASP A 162 -11.34 -14.95 -50.19
N ALA A 163 -11.53 -16.01 -49.39
CA ALA A 163 -11.09 -17.41 -49.50
C ALA A 163 -9.64 -17.70 -49.07
N VAL A 164 -9.39 -18.59 -48.10
CA VAL A 164 -9.69 -20.03 -48.15
C VAL A 164 -10.12 -20.58 -46.77
N ALA A 165 -11.14 -21.43 -46.79
CA ALA A 165 -11.69 -22.16 -45.65
C ALA A 165 -10.91 -23.47 -45.34
N SER A 166 -11.02 -23.88 -44.07
CA SER A 166 -10.78 -25.21 -43.49
C SER A 166 -9.33 -25.68 -43.29
N ALA A 167 -8.88 -25.68 -42.02
CA ALA A 167 -8.79 -26.92 -41.22
C ALA A 167 -8.22 -26.63 -39.81
N ILE A 168 -8.72 -27.43 -38.85
CA ILE A 168 -8.21 -27.70 -37.49
C ILE A 168 -8.91 -26.90 -36.37
N ALA A 169 -9.57 -27.68 -35.51
CA ALA A 169 -10.37 -27.31 -34.35
C ALA A 169 -9.57 -26.53 -33.27
N PRO A 170 -10.24 -25.76 -32.40
CA PRO A 170 -9.56 -24.99 -31.35
C PRO A 170 -8.78 -25.90 -30.39
N PRO A 171 -7.58 -25.51 -29.92
CA PRO A 171 -6.99 -26.12 -28.74
C PRO A 171 -7.87 -25.70 -27.56
N THR A 172 -8.59 -26.66 -27.00
CA THR A 172 -9.16 -26.52 -25.65
C THR A 172 -8.00 -26.31 -24.69
N ILE A 173 -7.89 -25.09 -24.18
CA ILE A 173 -6.99 -24.79 -23.07
C ILE A 173 -7.52 -25.59 -21.88
N ASP A 174 -6.75 -26.59 -21.45
CA ASP A 174 -7.00 -27.32 -20.22
C ASP A 174 -6.76 -26.37 -19.05
N VAL A 175 -7.84 -25.73 -18.62
CA VAL A 175 -7.92 -24.83 -17.46
C VAL A 175 -7.38 -25.52 -16.19
N GLU A 176 -7.37 -26.85 -16.17
CA GLU A 176 -6.88 -27.68 -15.07
C GLU A 176 -5.36 -27.66 -14.90
N GLN A 177 -4.57 -27.28 -15.91
CA GLN A 177 -3.11 -27.13 -15.77
C GLN A 177 -2.68 -25.73 -15.33
N VAL A 178 -3.50 -24.70 -15.54
CA VAL A 178 -3.21 -23.33 -15.08
C VAL A 178 -3.48 -23.19 -13.58
N SER A 179 -4.41 -23.95 -13.01
CA SER A 179 -4.67 -23.97 -11.56
C SER A 179 -3.61 -24.70 -10.72
N LYS A 180 -2.75 -25.54 -11.32
CA LYS A 180 -1.76 -26.34 -10.58
C LYS A 180 -0.47 -25.60 -10.24
N ASN A 181 -0.15 -24.51 -10.94
CA ASN A 181 1.12 -23.79 -10.74
C ASN A 181 1.01 -22.53 -9.85
N SER A 182 -0.20 -22.19 -9.40
CA SER A 182 -0.48 -21.06 -8.51
C SER A 182 -0.62 -21.46 -7.04
N GLN A 183 0.19 -22.43 -6.57
CA GLN A 183 0.19 -22.88 -5.18
C GLN A 183 1.60 -22.82 -4.58
N GLN A 184 1.95 -21.70 -3.93
CA GLN A 184 2.73 -21.71 -2.67
C GLN A 184 2.91 -20.31 -2.05
N GLY A 185 2.13 -20.05 -0.99
CA GLY A 185 2.33 -18.92 -0.07
C GLY A 185 1.12 -18.61 0.80
N ALA A 186 1.13 -19.12 2.04
CA ALA A 186 0.26 -18.99 3.24
C ALA A 186 -1.21 -18.51 3.19
N SER A 187 -1.62 -17.67 2.24
CA SER A 187 -3.02 -17.36 1.93
C SER A 187 -3.59 -18.27 0.82
N GLN A 188 -2.75 -18.84 -0.05
CA GLN A 188 -3.20 -19.72 -1.14
C GLN A 188 -3.64 -21.13 -0.71
N THR A 189 -3.17 -21.69 0.40
CA THR A 189 -3.68 -23.00 0.88
C THR A 189 -5.16 -22.92 1.26
N VAL A 190 -5.66 -21.74 1.65
CA VAL A 190 -7.09 -21.59 1.90
C VAL A 190 -7.82 -21.35 0.57
N PHE A 191 -7.34 -20.45 -0.31
CA PHE A 191 -8.10 -20.08 -1.51
C PHE A 191 -8.01 -21.08 -2.68
N SER A 192 -6.93 -21.85 -2.81
CA SER A 192 -6.78 -22.87 -3.86
C SER A 192 -7.51 -24.17 -3.52
N GLU A 193 -7.53 -24.61 -2.26
CA GLU A 193 -8.41 -25.70 -1.79
C GLU A 193 -9.88 -25.29 -1.71
N LEU A 194 -10.20 -24.00 -1.86
CA LEU A 194 -11.56 -23.48 -1.98
C LEU A 194 -12.10 -23.50 -3.41
N ASN A 195 -11.23 -23.56 -4.42
CA ASN A 195 -11.62 -23.51 -5.84
C ASN A 195 -12.26 -24.83 -6.31
N ASP A 196 -11.88 -25.97 -5.71
CA ASP A 196 -12.51 -27.29 -5.93
C ASP A 196 -13.74 -27.55 -5.06
N GLN A 197 -14.07 -26.63 -4.14
CA GLN A 197 -15.18 -26.80 -3.21
C GLN A 197 -16.47 -26.25 -3.82
N PRO A 198 -17.64 -26.85 -3.50
CA PRO A 198 -18.91 -26.36 -4.00
C PRO A 198 -19.07 -24.88 -3.65
N LEU A 199 -19.65 -24.10 -4.57
CA LEU A 199 -19.93 -22.66 -4.44
C LEU A 199 -20.43 -22.27 -3.03
N LEU A 200 -21.23 -23.12 -2.38
CA LEU A 200 -21.71 -22.97 -1.00
C LEU A 200 -20.61 -22.84 0.07
N TRP A 201 -19.48 -23.54 -0.06
CA TRP A 201 -18.37 -23.49 0.89
C TRP A 201 -17.59 -22.17 0.77
N LEU A 202 -17.35 -21.73 -0.47
CA LEU A 202 -16.77 -20.42 -0.77
C LEU A 202 -17.64 -19.28 -0.21
N LEU A 203 -18.95 -19.33 -0.46
CA LEU A 203 -19.90 -18.38 0.14
C LEU A 203 -19.88 -18.45 1.67
N GLY A 204 -19.73 -19.64 2.25
CA GLY A 204 -19.64 -19.84 3.70
C GLY A 204 -18.42 -19.15 4.32
N ILE A 205 -17.25 -19.24 3.69
CA ILE A 205 -16.01 -18.63 4.19
C ILE A 205 -16.07 -17.10 4.07
N PHE A 206 -16.56 -16.56 2.95
CA PHE A 206 -16.75 -15.12 2.81
C PHE A 206 -17.86 -14.60 3.75
N LEU A 207 -18.89 -15.40 4.02
CA LEU A 207 -19.90 -15.07 5.03
C LEU A 207 -19.31 -15.04 6.45
N LEU A 208 -18.41 -15.98 6.78
CA LEU A 208 -17.65 -15.96 8.05
C LEU A 208 -16.67 -14.80 8.12
N ALA A 209 -15.99 -14.45 7.03
CA ALA A 209 -15.14 -13.27 6.96
C ALA A 209 -15.97 -12.00 7.18
N GLY A 210 -17.16 -11.91 6.59
CA GLY A 210 -18.12 -10.84 6.80
C GLY A 210 -18.58 -10.75 8.26
N LEU A 211 -18.79 -11.89 8.91
CA LEU A 211 -19.10 -11.95 10.34
C LEU A 211 -17.94 -11.40 11.19
N GLY A 212 -16.69 -11.71 10.84
CA GLY A 212 -15.51 -11.13 11.49
C GLY A 212 -15.43 -9.61 11.30
N LEU A 213 -15.75 -9.14 10.09
CA LEU A 213 -15.75 -7.71 9.76
C LEU A 213 -16.86 -6.92 10.46
N ALA A 214 -17.94 -7.56 10.91
CA ALA A 214 -18.98 -6.90 11.70
C ALA A 214 -18.44 -6.32 13.03
N PHE A 215 -17.32 -6.85 13.53
CA PHE A 215 -16.65 -6.36 14.74
C PHE A 215 -15.64 -5.24 14.48
N THR A 216 -15.54 -4.76 13.24
CA THR A 216 -14.66 -3.64 12.88
C THR A 216 -15.18 -2.32 13.46
N PRO A 217 -14.27 -1.37 13.75
CA PRO A 217 -14.61 -0.08 14.33
C PRO A 217 -15.56 0.77 13.46
N CYS A 218 -15.73 0.46 12.17
CA CYS A 218 -16.59 1.22 11.26
C CYS A 218 -18.06 0.77 11.24
N VAL A 219 -18.37 -0.49 11.58
CA VAL A 219 -19.75 -1.02 11.56
C VAL A 219 -20.45 -0.81 12.90
N LEU A 220 -19.69 -0.84 14.00
CA LEU A 220 -20.21 -0.68 15.37
C LEU A 220 -20.89 0.68 15.65
N PRO A 221 -20.44 1.82 15.10
CA PRO A 221 -21.13 3.11 15.18
C PRO A 221 -22.56 3.14 14.64
N MET A 222 -22.95 2.15 13.82
CA MET A 222 -24.30 2.05 13.27
C MET A 222 -25.28 1.28 14.16
N TYR A 223 -24.76 0.56 15.15
CA TYR A 223 -25.56 -0.16 16.13
C TYR A 223 -26.54 0.75 16.92
N PRO A 224 -26.12 1.93 17.42
CA PRO A 224 -27.01 2.88 18.08
C PRO A 224 -28.11 3.40 17.14
N ILE A 225 -27.83 3.58 15.84
CA ILE A 225 -28.80 4.09 14.86
C ILE A 225 -29.95 3.08 14.72
N LEU A 226 -29.64 1.80 14.50
CA LEU A 226 -30.64 0.74 14.45
C LEU A 226 -31.40 0.59 15.77
N SER A 227 -30.70 0.69 16.91
CA SER A 227 -31.33 0.67 18.23
C SER A 227 -32.33 1.83 18.39
N THR A 228 -32.01 3.05 17.98
CA THR A 228 -32.94 4.20 18.06
C THR A 228 -34.12 4.09 17.08
N ILE A 229 -33.91 3.54 15.89
CA ILE A 229 -34.97 3.33 14.89
C ILE A 229 -35.94 2.21 15.34
N ILE A 230 -35.41 1.14 15.92
CA ILE A 230 -36.20 -0.02 16.38
C ILE A 230 -36.84 0.26 17.75
N MET A 231 -36.21 1.05 18.62
CA MET A 231 -36.72 1.41 19.95
C MET A 231 -37.49 2.74 19.94
N GLY A 232 -38.05 3.14 18.80
CA GLY A 232 -38.80 4.39 18.66
C GLY A 232 -39.94 4.54 19.69
N PRO A 233 -40.35 5.78 20.04
CA PRO A 233 -41.06 6.08 21.29
C PRO A 233 -42.47 5.48 21.46
N GLN A 234 -43.08 4.87 20.43
CA GLN A 234 -44.53 4.74 20.39
C GLN A 234 -45.16 3.34 20.31
N GLN A 235 -44.43 2.23 20.24
CA GLN A 235 -45.00 0.89 20.53
C GLN A 235 -43.91 -0.17 20.41
N ARG A 236 -43.95 -1.21 21.26
CA ARG A 236 -43.09 -2.39 21.13
C ARG A 236 -43.30 -2.99 19.74
N LEU A 237 -42.32 -2.84 18.85
CA LEU A 237 -42.38 -3.47 17.53
C LEU A 237 -42.51 -4.98 17.70
N SER A 238 -43.39 -5.60 16.90
CA SER A 238 -43.41 -7.05 16.74
C SER A 238 -42.05 -7.54 16.23
N THR A 239 -41.56 -8.67 16.77
CA THR A 239 -40.30 -9.31 16.38
C THR A 239 -40.18 -9.50 14.86
N GLY A 240 -41.30 -9.79 14.17
CA GLY A 240 -41.33 -9.92 12.71
C GLY A 240 -41.14 -8.61 11.95
N ARG A 241 -41.58 -7.48 12.52
CA ARG A 241 -41.36 -6.15 11.91
C ARG A 241 -39.92 -5.69 12.10
N ALA A 242 -39.29 -6.03 13.24
CA ALA A 242 -37.87 -5.76 13.46
C ALA A 242 -36.96 -6.59 12.52
N PHE A 243 -37.32 -7.85 12.28
CA PHE A 243 -36.62 -8.71 11.30
C PHE A 243 -36.70 -8.14 9.88
N THR A 244 -37.91 -7.80 9.40
CA THR A 244 -38.11 -7.29 8.03
C THR A 244 -37.46 -5.93 7.78
N LEU A 245 -37.39 -5.06 8.78
CA LEU A 245 -36.65 -3.79 8.69
C LEU A 245 -35.14 -4.02 8.66
N SER A 246 -34.61 -4.88 9.53
CA SER A 246 -33.18 -5.20 9.57
C SER A 246 -32.73 -5.92 8.30
N PHE A 247 -33.57 -6.80 7.75
CA PHE A 247 -33.31 -7.45 6.47
C PHE A 247 -33.29 -6.44 5.31
N ALA A 248 -34.25 -5.52 5.25
CA ALA A 248 -34.25 -4.46 4.23
C ALA A 248 -33.00 -3.55 4.31
N TYR A 249 -32.51 -3.27 5.52
CA TYR A 249 -31.25 -2.53 5.74
C TYR A 249 -30.04 -3.26 5.15
N VAL A 250 -29.90 -4.55 5.48
CA VAL A 250 -28.78 -5.39 5.01
C VAL A 250 -28.82 -5.56 3.50
N GLN A 251 -30.01 -5.71 2.90
CA GLN A 251 -30.14 -5.77 1.45
C GLN A 251 -29.70 -4.48 0.74
N GLY A 252 -29.93 -3.31 1.37
CA GLY A 252 -29.42 -2.04 0.86
C GLY A 252 -27.89 -2.02 0.81
N MET A 253 -27.24 -2.44 1.90
CA MET A 253 -25.78 -2.55 1.96
C MET A 253 -25.23 -3.58 0.98
N ALA A 254 -25.85 -4.76 0.90
CA ALA A 254 -25.39 -5.86 0.05
C ALA A 254 -25.45 -5.48 -1.43
N LEU A 255 -26.53 -4.85 -1.87
CA LEU A 255 -26.63 -4.36 -3.24
C LEU A 255 -25.61 -3.27 -3.55
N THR A 256 -25.33 -2.35 -2.61
CA THR A 256 -24.29 -1.34 -2.83
C THR A 256 -22.89 -1.94 -2.94
N TYR A 257 -22.52 -2.91 -2.10
CA TYR A 257 -21.20 -3.54 -2.20
C TYR A 257 -21.04 -4.43 -3.41
N SER A 258 -22.09 -5.18 -3.79
CA SER A 258 -22.08 -5.95 -5.04
C SER A 258 -21.95 -5.02 -6.25
N LEU A 259 -22.68 -3.90 -6.29
CA LEU A 259 -22.60 -2.95 -7.40
C LEU A 259 -21.24 -2.25 -7.44
N LEU A 260 -20.71 -1.83 -6.29
CA LEU A 260 -19.38 -1.22 -6.21
C LEU A 260 -18.29 -2.21 -6.66
N GLY A 261 -18.38 -3.48 -6.27
CA GLY A 261 -17.42 -4.49 -6.69
C GLY A 261 -17.50 -4.83 -8.17
N VAL A 262 -18.69 -4.82 -8.79
CA VAL A 262 -18.84 -4.94 -10.24
C VAL A 262 -18.19 -3.75 -10.96
N VAL A 263 -18.43 -2.53 -10.48
CA VAL A 263 -17.82 -1.31 -11.05
C VAL A 263 -16.29 -1.36 -10.96
N VAL A 264 -15.74 -1.77 -9.81
CA VAL A 264 -14.29 -1.89 -9.61
C VAL A 264 -13.70 -3.04 -10.42
N ALA A 265 -14.41 -4.16 -10.59
CA ALA A 265 -13.98 -5.25 -11.46
C ALA A 265 -13.83 -4.79 -12.92
N PHE A 266 -14.72 -3.94 -13.43
CA PHE A 266 -14.59 -3.34 -14.76
C PHE A 266 -13.51 -2.26 -14.85
N ALA A 267 -13.20 -1.59 -13.75
CA ALA A 267 -12.24 -0.48 -13.74
C ALA A 267 -10.79 -0.89 -13.43
N GLY A 268 -10.57 -2.13 -12.97
CA GLY A 268 -9.27 -2.75 -12.77
C GLY A 268 -8.39 -2.09 -11.69
N LEU A 269 -7.09 -2.42 -11.71
CA LEU A 269 -6.08 -1.95 -10.74
C LEU A 269 -5.93 -0.41 -10.69
N ARG A 270 -6.44 0.32 -11.71
CA ARG A 270 -6.39 1.79 -11.77
C ARG A 270 -7.23 2.46 -10.67
N PHE A 271 -8.32 1.83 -10.21
CA PHE A 271 -9.12 2.36 -9.11
C PHE A 271 -8.36 2.32 -7.77
N GLN A 272 -7.50 1.31 -7.58
CA GLN A 272 -6.69 1.19 -6.37
C GLN A 272 -5.61 2.29 -6.30
N ALA A 273 -4.98 2.62 -7.44
CA ALA A 273 -4.05 3.74 -7.54
C ALA A 273 -4.72 5.10 -7.26
N MET A 274 -5.96 5.29 -7.72
CA MET A 274 -6.71 6.53 -7.48
C MET A 274 -7.09 6.72 -6.00
N LEU A 275 -7.41 5.63 -5.28
CA LEU A 275 -7.69 5.66 -3.85
C LEU A 275 -6.45 5.96 -2.99
N GLN A 276 -5.24 5.78 -3.54
CA GLN A 276 -3.98 6.11 -2.89
C GLN A 276 -3.54 7.58 -3.11
N HIS A 277 -4.31 8.37 -3.87
CA HIS A 277 -3.98 9.77 -4.10
C HIS A 277 -4.00 10.57 -2.77
N PRO A 278 -3.00 11.44 -2.49
CA PRO A 278 -2.84 12.11 -1.19
C PRO A 278 -4.08 12.90 -0.76
N VAL A 279 -4.77 13.55 -1.71
CA VAL A 279 -6.02 14.30 -1.43
C VAL A 279 -7.14 13.39 -0.91
N VAL A 280 -7.27 12.17 -1.44
CA VAL A 280 -8.30 11.22 -1.02
C VAL A 280 -7.99 10.71 0.38
N LEU A 281 -6.74 10.36 0.64
CA LEU A 281 -6.28 9.92 1.96
C LEU A 281 -6.45 11.00 3.03
N ILE A 282 -6.10 12.26 2.73
CA ILE A 282 -6.33 13.40 3.63
C ILE A 282 -7.82 13.59 3.92
N THR A 283 -8.65 13.55 2.87
CA THR A 283 -10.11 13.71 3.03
C THR A 283 -10.69 12.61 3.91
N LEU A 284 -10.26 11.36 3.71
CA LEU A 284 -10.68 10.21 4.50
C LEU A 284 -10.21 10.32 5.96
N ALA A 285 -8.95 10.70 6.19
CA ALA A 285 -8.40 10.91 7.52
C ALA A 285 -9.18 12.02 8.29
N VAL A 286 -9.54 13.11 7.63
CA VAL A 286 -10.36 14.19 8.21
C VAL A 286 -11.75 13.67 8.59
N ILE A 287 -12.40 12.88 7.72
CA ILE A 287 -13.70 12.28 8.02
C ILE A 287 -13.61 11.37 9.26
N PHE A 288 -12.59 10.51 9.35
CA PHE A 288 -12.39 9.66 10.52
C PHE A 288 -12.13 10.47 11.80
N LEU A 289 -11.36 11.54 11.71
CA LEU A 289 -11.07 12.42 12.84
C LEU A 289 -12.34 13.12 13.35
N VAL A 290 -13.20 13.60 12.44
CA VAL A 290 -14.51 14.20 12.79
C VAL A 290 -15.42 13.17 13.47
N LEU A 291 -15.51 11.95 12.94
CA LEU A 291 -16.30 10.87 13.53
C LEU A 291 -15.77 10.45 14.91
N ALA A 292 -14.46 10.38 15.07
CA ALA A 292 -13.81 10.08 16.33
C ALA A 292 -14.13 11.14 17.39
N LEU A 293 -14.01 12.43 17.04
CA LEU A 293 -14.36 13.54 17.93
C LEU A 293 -15.84 13.51 18.37
N SER A 294 -16.74 13.07 17.49
CA SER A 294 -18.15 12.86 17.83
C SER A 294 -18.35 11.72 18.83
N MET A 295 -17.61 10.61 18.70
CA MET A 295 -17.70 9.47 19.61
C MET A 295 -17.06 9.74 20.98
N LEU A 296 -15.98 10.53 21.00
CA LEU A 296 -15.32 11.01 22.23
C LEU A 296 -16.16 12.05 22.99
N GLY A 297 -17.28 12.50 22.41
CA GLY A 297 -18.23 13.40 23.04
C GLY A 297 -17.76 14.86 23.12
N VAL A 298 -16.73 15.24 22.34
CA VAL A 298 -16.24 16.62 22.26
C VAL A 298 -17.29 17.52 21.62
N TYR A 299 -17.99 17.01 20.59
CA TYR A 299 -19.11 17.66 19.94
C TYR A 299 -20.24 16.64 19.72
N ASN A 300 -21.48 17.00 20.06
CA ASN A 300 -22.64 16.26 19.61
C ASN A 300 -23.08 16.85 18.26
N LEU A 301 -23.03 16.06 17.18
CA LEU A 301 -23.68 16.37 15.90
C LEU A 301 -25.20 16.36 16.09
N GLN A 302 -25.73 17.38 16.75
CA GLN A 302 -27.16 17.67 16.76
C GLN A 302 -27.44 18.51 15.52
N LEU A 303 -28.18 17.94 14.57
CA LEU A 303 -28.70 18.69 13.44
C LEU A 303 -29.48 19.91 13.96
N PRO A 304 -29.40 21.08 13.29
CA PRO A 304 -30.19 22.24 13.67
C PRO A 304 -31.67 21.85 13.84
N ALA A 305 -32.33 22.34 14.90
CA ALA A 305 -33.70 21.93 15.22
C ALA A 305 -34.69 22.08 14.05
N SER A 306 -34.44 23.02 13.13
CA SER A 306 -35.22 23.19 11.90
C SER A 306 -35.10 22.01 10.93
N TRP A 307 -33.90 21.46 10.75
CA TRP A 307 -33.65 20.27 9.94
C TRP A 307 -34.17 19.02 10.62
N GLN A 308 -33.95 18.92 11.92
CA GLN A 308 -34.42 17.78 12.72
C GLN A 308 -35.96 17.71 12.74
N ASN A 309 -36.64 18.86 12.81
CA ASN A 309 -38.10 18.93 12.72
C ASN A 309 -38.61 18.60 11.32
N ARG A 310 -37.97 19.12 10.25
CA ARG A 310 -38.33 18.76 8.86
C ARG A 310 -38.14 17.27 8.57
N LEU A 311 -37.02 16.70 9.00
CA LEU A 311 -36.74 15.28 8.87
C LEU A 311 -37.72 14.43 9.68
N ASN A 312 -38.09 14.86 10.89
CA ASN A 312 -39.11 14.18 11.69
C ASN A 312 -40.50 14.26 11.05
N GLU A 313 -40.84 15.36 10.39
CA GLU A 313 -42.11 15.54 9.68
C GLU A 313 -42.19 14.61 8.45
N ILE A 314 -41.11 14.56 7.66
CA ILE A 314 -40.93 13.62 6.54
C ILE A 314 -40.94 12.16 7.04
N SER A 315 -40.29 11.89 8.16
CA SER A 315 -40.23 10.56 8.79
C SER A 315 -41.59 10.12 9.35
N GLN A 316 -42.37 11.03 9.96
CA GLN A 316 -43.72 10.74 10.45
C GLN A 316 -44.73 10.48 9.32
N GLN A 317 -44.58 11.14 8.16
CA GLN A 317 -45.38 10.85 6.97
C GLN A 317 -45.05 9.48 6.34
N GLN A 318 -43.91 8.86 6.69
CA GLN A 318 -43.48 7.55 6.19
C GLN A 318 -43.83 6.34 7.09
N ARG A 319 -44.83 6.46 7.98
CA ARG A 319 -45.30 5.33 8.84
C ARG A 319 -45.70 4.04 8.09
N GLY A 320 -45.97 4.13 6.78
CA GLY A 320 -46.19 3.00 5.86
C GLY A 320 -45.02 2.64 4.91
N GLY A 321 -43.94 3.44 4.89
CA GLY A 321 -42.81 3.34 3.95
C GLY A 321 -41.46 2.98 4.57
N ALA A 322 -41.44 2.57 5.85
CA ALA A 322 -40.22 2.33 6.63
C ALA A 322 -39.21 1.39 5.95
N HIS A 323 -39.64 0.45 5.11
CA HIS A 323 -38.72 -0.42 4.38
C HIS A 323 -37.91 0.33 3.30
N ARG A 324 -38.51 1.32 2.62
CA ARG A 324 -37.81 2.11 1.59
C ARG A 324 -36.77 3.04 2.22
N SER A 325 -37.12 3.72 3.32
CA SER A 325 -36.17 4.61 4.01
C SER A 325 -35.02 3.84 4.66
N VAL A 326 -35.29 2.70 5.27
CA VAL A 326 -34.27 1.84 5.89
C VAL A 326 -33.36 1.20 4.83
N PHE A 327 -33.90 0.82 3.66
CA PHE A 327 -33.10 0.33 2.52
C PHE A 327 -32.14 1.40 1.99
N VAL A 328 -32.61 2.64 1.78
CA VAL A 328 -31.77 3.76 1.32
C VAL A 328 -30.71 4.12 2.36
N MET A 329 -31.05 4.10 3.65
CA MET A 329 -30.08 4.34 4.72
C MET A 329 -29.01 3.23 4.76
N GLY A 330 -29.39 1.98 4.50
CA GLY A 330 -28.45 0.88 4.32
C GLY A 330 -27.49 1.10 3.15
N ALA A 331 -28.01 1.51 1.99
CA ALA A 331 -27.17 1.82 0.83
C ALA A 331 -26.14 2.94 1.10
N LEU A 332 -26.57 4.04 1.74
CA LEU A 332 -25.67 5.15 2.10
C LEU A 332 -24.63 4.72 3.13
N SER A 333 -25.02 3.92 4.13
CA SER A 333 -24.10 3.32 5.11
C SER A 333 -23.04 2.47 4.43
N GLY A 334 -23.42 1.62 3.46
CA GLY A 334 -22.49 0.77 2.74
C GLY A 334 -21.40 1.60 2.05
N LEU A 335 -21.79 2.69 1.39
CA LEU A 335 -20.85 3.59 0.71
C LEU A 335 -19.86 4.26 1.67
N ILE A 336 -20.32 4.66 2.87
CA ILE A 336 -19.49 5.29 3.89
C ILE A 336 -18.53 4.28 4.54
N ALA A 337 -18.94 3.01 4.65
CA ALA A 337 -18.13 1.94 5.26
C ALA A 337 -17.12 1.30 4.28
N SER A 338 -17.22 1.55 2.97
CA SER A 338 -16.29 1.07 1.93
C SER A 338 -14.79 1.30 2.23
N PRO A 339 -14.34 2.43 2.78
CA PRO A 339 -12.92 2.64 3.06
C PRO A 339 -12.37 1.71 4.15
N CYS A 340 -13.23 1.16 5.00
CA CYS A 340 -12.83 0.23 6.07
C CYS A 340 -12.81 -1.23 5.64
N THR A 341 -13.48 -1.55 4.52
CA THR A 341 -13.57 -2.91 3.99
C THR A 341 -12.63 -3.13 2.81
N THR A 342 -11.75 -2.17 2.51
CA THR A 342 -10.85 -2.21 1.35
C THR A 342 -9.95 -3.44 1.34
N ALA A 343 -9.32 -3.84 2.45
CA ALA A 343 -8.44 -5.01 2.45
C ALA A 343 -9.17 -6.33 2.12
N PRO A 344 -10.30 -6.69 2.77
CA PRO A 344 -11.11 -7.84 2.36
C PRO A 344 -11.68 -7.72 0.93
N LEU A 345 -12.10 -6.52 0.53
CA LEU A 345 -12.60 -6.25 -0.82
C LEU A 345 -11.51 -6.47 -1.86
N SER A 346 -10.28 -5.99 -1.64
CA SER A 346 -9.14 -6.22 -2.54
C SER A 346 -8.87 -7.71 -2.72
N GLY A 347 -8.91 -8.50 -1.64
CA GLY A 347 -8.80 -9.97 -1.74
C GLY A 347 -9.92 -10.61 -2.57
N ALA A 348 -11.16 -10.18 -2.39
CA ALA A 348 -12.29 -10.65 -3.18
C ALA A 348 -12.17 -10.22 -4.66
N LEU A 349 -11.71 -8.99 -4.92
CA LEU A 349 -11.49 -8.46 -6.26
C LEU A 349 -10.36 -9.19 -7.00
N LEU A 350 -9.28 -9.56 -6.30
CA LEU A 350 -8.21 -10.40 -6.84
C LEU A 350 -8.73 -11.79 -7.22
N PHE A 351 -9.58 -12.39 -6.39
CA PHE A 351 -10.25 -13.65 -6.70
C PHE A 351 -11.17 -13.54 -7.94
N ILE A 352 -11.90 -12.44 -8.08
CA ILE A 352 -12.74 -12.16 -9.27
C ILE A 352 -11.87 -11.97 -10.52
N ALA A 353 -10.76 -11.26 -10.40
CA ALA A 353 -9.81 -11.05 -11.49
C ALA A 353 -9.19 -12.38 -11.98
N GLN A 354 -8.96 -13.33 -11.05
CA GLN A 354 -8.44 -14.66 -11.39
C GLN A 354 -9.50 -15.60 -11.98
N THR A 355 -10.73 -15.56 -11.46
CA THR A 355 -11.82 -16.46 -11.91
C THR A 355 -12.53 -15.98 -13.17
N GLY A 356 -12.48 -14.68 -13.48
CA GLY A 356 -13.11 -14.10 -14.67
C GLY A 356 -14.65 -14.14 -14.68
N ASP A 357 -15.29 -14.76 -13.68
CA ASP A 357 -16.74 -14.88 -13.58
C ASP A 357 -17.33 -13.79 -12.68
N LEU A 358 -17.96 -12.80 -13.33
CA LEU A 358 -18.60 -11.67 -12.68
C LEU A 358 -19.76 -12.08 -11.75
N THR A 359 -20.43 -13.20 -12.04
CA THR A 359 -21.57 -13.68 -11.26
C THR A 359 -21.12 -14.27 -9.93
N ILE A 360 -20.04 -15.05 -9.94
CA ILE A 360 -19.41 -15.58 -8.73
C ILE A 360 -18.89 -14.43 -7.88
N GLY A 361 -18.22 -13.46 -8.49
CA GLY A 361 -17.76 -12.25 -7.81
C GLY A 361 -18.85 -11.46 -7.10
N ALA A 362 -19.95 -11.20 -7.81
CA ALA A 362 -21.10 -10.51 -7.25
C ALA A 362 -21.73 -11.31 -6.08
N SER A 363 -21.79 -12.64 -6.20
CA SER A 363 -22.34 -13.54 -5.17
C SER A 363 -21.48 -13.59 -3.91
N VAL A 364 -20.15 -13.56 -4.06
CA VAL A 364 -19.18 -13.55 -2.96
C VAL A 364 -19.24 -12.24 -2.18
N LEU A 365 -19.27 -11.10 -2.87
CA LEU A 365 -19.42 -9.78 -2.25
C LEU A 365 -20.76 -9.62 -1.54
N TYR A 366 -21.81 -10.20 -2.13
CA TYR A 366 -23.13 -10.25 -1.53
C TYR A 366 -23.14 -11.10 -0.25
N ALA A 367 -22.53 -12.29 -0.28
CA ALA A 367 -22.38 -13.17 0.90
C ALA A 367 -21.56 -12.51 2.01
N LEU A 368 -20.47 -11.81 1.67
CA LEU A 368 -19.67 -11.02 2.60
C LEU A 368 -20.52 -9.94 3.30
N SER A 369 -21.36 -9.23 2.55
CA SER A 369 -22.25 -8.20 3.11
C SER A 369 -23.36 -8.80 3.99
N LEU A 370 -23.93 -9.94 3.59
CA LEU A 370 -24.87 -10.68 4.43
C LEU A 370 -24.22 -11.12 5.74
N GLY A 371 -22.96 -11.58 5.71
CA GLY A 371 -22.17 -11.93 6.89
C GLY A 371 -22.08 -10.78 7.91
N MET A 372 -21.78 -9.57 7.44
CA MET A 372 -21.76 -8.36 8.30
C MET A 372 -23.15 -8.01 8.86
N GLY A 373 -24.20 -8.33 8.11
CA GLY A 373 -25.59 -8.08 8.49
C GLY A 373 -26.18 -9.05 9.52
N ILE A 374 -25.62 -10.26 9.65
CA ILE A 374 -26.13 -11.29 10.57
C ILE A 374 -26.16 -10.81 12.03
N PRO A 375 -25.07 -10.24 12.60
CA PRO A 375 -25.11 -9.68 13.95
C PRO A 375 -26.17 -8.58 14.09
N LEU A 376 -26.29 -7.69 13.10
CA LEU A 376 -27.27 -6.60 13.14
C LEU A 376 -28.71 -7.13 13.16
N ILE A 377 -29.02 -8.15 12.36
CA ILE A 377 -30.34 -8.80 12.33
C ILE A 377 -30.59 -9.50 13.67
N LEU A 378 -29.61 -10.22 14.21
CA LEU A 378 -29.72 -10.91 15.49
C LEU A 378 -30.01 -9.92 16.63
N PHE A 379 -29.30 -8.81 16.67
CA PHE A 379 -29.50 -7.76 17.66
C PHE A 379 -30.81 -6.98 17.47
N GLY A 380 -31.20 -6.70 16.23
CA GLY A 380 -32.46 -6.05 15.89
C GLY A 380 -33.68 -6.90 16.26
N THR A 381 -33.63 -8.20 15.97
CA THR A 381 -34.73 -9.15 16.28
C THR A 381 -34.86 -9.46 17.76
N THR A 382 -33.75 -9.52 18.50
CA THR A 382 -33.79 -9.73 19.96
C THR A 382 -34.29 -8.50 20.72
N GLY A 383 -34.60 -7.39 20.03
CA GLY A 383 -35.32 -6.24 20.58
C GLY A 383 -34.61 -5.57 21.76
N GLY A 384 -33.28 -5.66 21.80
CA GLY A 384 -32.48 -5.15 22.91
C GLY A 384 -32.60 -5.93 24.22
N LYS A 385 -33.23 -7.11 24.23
CA LYS A 385 -33.35 -7.95 25.44
C LYS A 385 -31.99 -8.53 25.89
N LEU A 386 -31.06 -8.69 24.94
CA LEU A 386 -29.67 -9.09 25.15
C LEU A 386 -28.72 -7.91 25.44
N LEU A 387 -29.19 -6.68 25.23
CA LEU A 387 -28.38 -5.50 25.46
C LEU A 387 -28.54 -5.01 26.90
N PRO A 388 -27.44 -4.85 27.66
CA PRO A 388 -27.51 -4.13 28.92
C PRO A 388 -28.02 -2.71 28.66
N LYS A 389 -28.81 -2.17 29.59
CA LYS A 389 -29.27 -0.78 29.51
C LYS A 389 -28.08 0.14 29.23
N ALA A 390 -28.24 1.05 28.27
CA ALA A 390 -27.21 2.05 27.96
C ALA A 390 -26.83 2.79 29.26
N GLY A 391 -25.62 2.53 29.73
CA GLY A 391 -25.07 3.04 30.99
C GLY A 391 -23.54 3.18 30.87
N ALA A 392 -22.80 3.06 31.97
CA ALA A 392 -21.36 3.27 31.99
C ALA A 392 -20.56 2.42 30.98
N TRP A 393 -21.02 1.20 30.68
CA TRP A 393 -20.40 0.33 29.67
C TRP A 393 -20.41 0.92 28.26
N MET A 394 -21.47 1.64 27.88
CA MET A 394 -21.56 2.29 26.57
C MET A 394 -20.58 3.47 26.45
N THR A 395 -20.33 4.18 27.55
CA THR A 395 -19.32 5.25 27.60
C THR A 395 -17.92 4.70 27.36
N ILE A 396 -17.58 3.58 28.01
CA ILE A 396 -16.28 2.90 27.84
C ILE A 396 -16.09 2.47 26.38
N ILE A 397 -17.10 1.85 25.77
CA ILE A 397 -17.06 1.43 24.37
C ILE A 397 -16.81 2.62 23.43
N LYS A 398 -17.56 3.71 23.59
CA LYS A 398 -17.40 4.91 22.76
C LYS A 398 -15.98 5.48 22.83
N ARG A 399 -15.35 5.45 24.00
CA ARG A 399 -13.97 5.91 24.19
C ARG A 399 -12.96 5.01 23.46
N ILE A 400 -13.07 3.69 23.63
CA ILE A 400 -12.18 2.72 22.97
C ILE A 400 -12.28 2.87 21.44
N PHE A 401 -13.51 2.90 20.91
CA PHE A 401 -13.72 3.05 19.46
C PHE A 401 -13.29 4.42 18.93
N GLY A 402 -13.50 5.50 19.70
CA GLY A 402 -12.99 6.82 19.35
C GLY A 402 -11.47 6.82 19.19
N ILE A 403 -10.72 6.19 20.11
CA ILE A 403 -9.26 6.08 20.02
C ILE A 403 -8.84 5.25 18.80
N VAL A 404 -9.51 4.13 18.53
CA VAL A 404 -9.23 3.29 17.35
C VAL A 404 -9.48 4.06 16.03
N LEU A 405 -10.53 4.88 15.97
CA LEU A 405 -10.80 5.71 14.78
C LEU A 405 -9.74 6.79 14.57
N VAL A 406 -9.22 7.39 15.64
CA VAL A 406 -8.06 8.30 15.53
C VAL A 406 -6.81 7.54 15.09
N ALA A 407 -6.56 6.33 15.59
CA ALA A 407 -5.45 5.50 15.15
C ALA A 407 -5.50 5.21 13.65
N MET A 408 -6.68 4.89 13.11
CA MET A 408 -6.87 4.72 11.67
C MET A 408 -6.60 6.01 10.89
N ALA A 409 -7.01 7.17 11.42
CA ALA A 409 -6.72 8.46 10.78
C ALA A 409 -5.20 8.74 10.74
N VAL A 410 -4.48 8.45 11.84
CA VAL A 410 -3.01 8.56 11.91
C VAL A 410 -2.34 7.63 10.90
N PHE A 411 -2.80 6.38 10.80
CA PHE A 411 -2.29 5.41 9.83
C PHE A 411 -2.42 5.87 8.37
N PHE A 412 -3.52 6.55 8.02
CA PHE A 412 -3.66 7.11 6.67
C PHE A 412 -2.73 8.30 6.42
N VAL A 413 -2.46 9.11 7.44
CA VAL A 413 -1.59 10.30 7.35
C VAL A 413 -0.10 9.91 7.32
N GLU A 414 0.28 8.85 8.03
CA GLU A 414 1.63 8.28 8.00
C GLU A 414 2.08 7.95 6.58
N ARG A 415 1.17 7.47 5.73
CA ARG A 415 1.46 7.11 4.33
C ARG A 415 1.83 8.31 3.45
N LEU A 416 1.65 9.54 3.94
CA LEU A 416 2.01 10.80 3.27
C LEU A 416 3.27 11.46 3.86
N LEU A 417 3.79 10.97 4.99
CA LEU A 417 4.85 11.63 5.75
C LEU A 417 6.17 10.85 5.70
N PRO A 418 7.32 11.52 5.75
CA PRO A 418 8.62 10.87 6.01
C PRO A 418 8.58 10.04 7.29
N ILE A 419 9.25 8.89 7.27
CA ILE A 419 9.26 7.88 8.36
C ILE A 419 9.56 8.51 9.73
N ALA A 420 10.51 9.46 9.79
CA ALA A 420 10.86 10.15 11.02
C ALA A 420 9.68 10.95 11.63
N ILE A 421 8.85 11.58 10.81
CA ILE A 421 7.69 12.36 11.28
C ILE A 421 6.54 11.43 11.67
N ALA A 422 6.40 10.30 10.98
CA ALA A 422 5.40 9.28 11.30
C ALA A 422 5.61 8.68 12.69
N ASP A 423 6.86 8.36 13.07
CA ASP A 423 7.18 7.82 14.40
C ASP A 423 6.78 8.81 15.52
N TRP A 424 7.15 10.09 15.37
CA TRP A 424 6.76 11.14 16.31
C TRP A 424 5.23 11.32 16.38
N LEU A 425 4.53 11.18 15.25
CA LEU A 425 3.07 11.28 15.19
C LEU A 425 2.40 10.15 16.00
N TRP A 426 2.90 8.92 15.90
CA TRP A 426 2.44 7.77 16.70
C TRP A 426 2.72 7.95 18.19
N VAL A 427 3.91 8.43 18.56
CA VAL A 427 4.25 8.74 19.95
C VAL A 427 3.29 9.78 20.54
N VAL A 428 3.03 10.86 19.81
CA VAL A 428 2.08 11.92 20.21
C VAL A 428 0.67 11.34 20.35
N PHE A 429 0.22 10.51 19.40
CA PHE A 429 -1.09 9.88 19.43
C PHE A 429 -1.26 8.93 20.64
N ILE A 430 -0.30 8.04 20.89
CA ILE A 430 -0.34 7.10 22.01
C ILE A 430 -0.32 7.86 23.34
N SER A 431 0.48 8.92 23.44
CA SER A 431 0.54 9.77 24.63
C SER A 431 -0.78 10.51 24.89
N LEU A 432 -1.37 11.12 23.85
CA LEU A 432 -2.65 11.82 23.94
C LEU A 432 -3.81 10.88 24.28
N SER A 433 -3.84 9.68 23.69
CA SER A 433 -4.89 8.68 23.95
C SER A 433 -4.80 8.10 25.36
N ALA A 434 -3.59 7.83 25.86
CA ALA A 434 -3.36 7.43 27.25
C ALA A 434 -3.80 8.53 28.23
N LEU A 435 -3.42 9.79 27.98
CA LEU A 435 -3.84 10.94 28.79
C LEU A 435 -5.35 11.11 28.79
N PHE A 436 -5.99 11.01 27.62
CA PHE A 436 -7.45 11.08 27.48
C PHE A 436 -8.15 9.99 28.29
N MET A 437 -7.68 8.73 28.24
CA MET A 437 -8.24 7.64 29.03
C MET A 437 -8.16 7.92 30.53
N ILE A 438 -7.00 8.35 31.04
CA ILE A 438 -6.81 8.69 32.46
C ILE A 438 -7.78 9.78 32.90
N VAL A 439 -7.82 10.91 32.17
CA VAL A 439 -8.70 12.05 32.50
C VAL A 439 -10.16 11.64 32.48
N SER A 440 -10.56 10.84 31.49
CA SER A 440 -11.94 10.40 31.31
C SER A 440 -12.40 9.42 32.41
N THR A 441 -11.54 8.51 32.86
CA THR A 441 -11.81 7.59 33.98
C THR A 441 -11.88 8.34 35.32
N LEU A 442 -11.02 9.35 35.53
CA LEU A 442 -11.07 10.20 36.72
C LEU A 442 -12.34 11.07 36.78
N ARG A 443 -12.84 11.53 35.62
CA ARG A 443 -14.01 12.41 35.52
C ARG A 443 -15.34 11.68 35.74
N ASP A 444 -15.53 10.51 35.14
CA ASP A 444 -16.83 9.81 35.14
C ASP A 444 -17.02 8.83 36.33
N SER A 445 -16.04 8.73 37.25
CA SER A 445 -16.11 7.84 38.44
C SER A 445 -16.63 6.42 38.08
N GLU A 446 -16.11 5.89 36.98
CA GLU A 446 -16.49 4.59 36.46
C GLU A 446 -16.09 3.49 37.47
N GLY A 447 -16.91 2.44 37.61
CA GLY A 447 -16.60 1.32 38.52
C GLY A 447 -15.29 0.62 38.17
N VAL A 448 -14.94 -0.43 38.93
CA VAL A 448 -13.68 -1.20 38.79
C VAL A 448 -13.31 -1.53 37.34
N LEU A 449 -14.31 -1.80 36.49
CA LEU A 449 -14.15 -2.09 35.06
C LEU A 449 -13.45 -0.98 34.26
N GLY A 450 -13.80 0.29 34.49
CA GLY A 450 -13.21 1.43 33.77
C GLY A 450 -11.75 1.65 34.17
N VAL A 451 -11.45 1.47 35.46
CA VAL A 451 -10.08 1.53 35.98
C VAL A 451 -9.23 0.40 35.41
N THR A 452 -9.72 -0.84 35.38
CA THR A 452 -8.96 -1.98 34.83
C THR A 452 -8.64 -1.83 33.35
N LEU A 453 -9.59 -1.32 32.55
CA LEU A 453 -9.38 -1.08 31.12
C LEU A 453 -8.41 0.07 30.86
N SER A 454 -8.51 1.16 31.63
CA SER A 454 -7.55 2.27 31.53
C SER A 454 -6.14 1.84 31.90
N THR A 455 -5.96 1.03 32.96
CA THR A 455 -4.63 0.51 33.34
C THR A 455 -4.06 -0.44 32.30
N PHE A 456 -4.91 -1.27 31.68
CA PHE A 456 -4.49 -2.16 30.60
C PHE A 456 -4.07 -1.39 29.36
N TRP A 457 -4.85 -0.37 28.97
CA TRP A 457 -4.50 0.51 27.85
C TRP A 457 -3.20 1.28 28.11
N LEU A 458 -2.97 1.74 29.35
CA LEU A 458 -1.71 2.37 29.76
C LEU A 458 -0.52 1.42 29.66
N ALA A 459 -0.68 0.15 30.07
CA ALA A 459 0.38 -0.85 29.94
C ALA A 459 0.73 -1.08 28.46
N ILE A 460 -0.27 -1.23 27.59
CA ILE A 460 -0.08 -1.35 26.14
C ILE A 460 0.60 -0.09 25.58
N ALA A 461 0.11 1.09 25.93
CA ALA A 461 0.68 2.37 25.49
C ALA A 461 2.13 2.51 25.94
N THR A 462 2.48 2.07 27.15
CA THR A 462 3.85 2.11 27.66
C THR A 462 4.76 1.14 26.90
N VAL A 463 4.31 -0.10 26.66
CA VAL A 463 5.06 -1.08 25.86
C VAL A 463 5.26 -0.55 24.44
N LEU A 464 4.20 -0.06 23.80
CA LEU A 464 4.27 0.52 22.46
C LEU A 464 5.18 1.75 22.42
N LEU A 465 5.13 2.63 23.42
CA LEU A 465 6.03 3.79 23.49
C LEU A 465 7.49 3.37 23.67
N ILE A 466 7.78 2.26 24.37
CA ILE A 466 9.15 1.76 24.53
C ILE A 466 9.63 1.10 23.24
N THR A 467 8.81 0.29 22.58
CA THR A 467 9.18 -0.43 21.35
C THR A 467 9.20 0.47 20.13
N TRP A 468 8.33 1.49 20.08
CA TRP A 468 8.28 2.52 19.04
C TRP A 468 8.98 3.81 19.47
N TRP A 469 9.75 3.78 20.57
CA TRP A 469 10.58 4.92 20.92
C TRP A 469 11.57 5.10 19.77
N PRO A 470 11.66 6.29 19.14
CA PRO A 470 12.68 6.54 18.14
C PRO A 470 14.04 6.36 18.82
N GLN A 471 14.64 5.17 18.63
CA GLN A 471 16.03 4.93 18.97
C GLN A 471 16.79 5.93 18.14
N GLY A 472 17.63 6.73 18.80
CA GLY A 472 18.10 8.03 18.31
C GLY A 472 18.52 8.04 16.85
N GLU A 473 18.41 9.22 16.21
CA GLU A 473 18.78 9.46 14.81
C GLU A 473 19.79 8.43 14.33
N HIS A 474 19.36 7.46 13.52
CA HIS A 474 20.29 6.75 12.67
C HIS A 474 21.07 7.87 11.99
N GLN A 475 22.34 8.07 12.38
CA GLN A 475 23.16 9.19 11.93
C GLN A 475 23.34 9.01 10.44
N ARG A 476 22.41 9.54 9.65
CA ARG A 476 22.50 9.43 8.20
C ARG A 476 23.78 10.15 7.79
N LEU A 477 24.54 9.53 6.90
CA LEU A 477 25.67 10.21 6.26
C LEU A 477 25.21 11.62 5.83
N PRO A 478 25.95 12.68 6.21
CA PRO A 478 25.55 14.06 5.94
C PRO A 478 25.76 14.39 4.46
N PHE A 479 24.92 13.83 3.59
CA PHE A 479 24.98 14.03 2.16
C PHE A 479 24.78 15.51 1.84
N THR A 480 25.70 16.06 1.05
CA THR A 480 25.53 17.36 0.42
C THR A 480 24.89 17.18 -0.95
N GLU A 481 23.67 17.66 -1.11
CA GLU A 481 22.94 17.55 -2.38
C GLU A 481 23.58 18.41 -3.49
N VAL A 482 23.72 17.83 -4.68
CA VAL A 482 24.25 18.47 -5.87
C VAL A 482 23.36 18.19 -7.08
N THR A 483 22.95 19.25 -7.78
CA THR A 483 21.92 19.17 -8.84
C THR A 483 22.46 19.36 -10.26
N SER A 484 23.75 19.68 -10.42
CA SER A 484 24.37 19.94 -11.73
C SER A 484 25.84 19.55 -11.75
N VAL A 485 26.39 19.33 -12.96
CA VAL A 485 27.83 19.06 -13.16
C VAL A 485 28.69 20.18 -12.58
N SER A 486 28.29 21.44 -12.76
CA SER A 486 29.00 22.58 -12.18
C SER A 486 28.98 22.59 -10.66
N ALA A 487 27.88 22.14 -10.03
CA ALA A 487 27.81 22.04 -8.57
C ALA A 487 28.74 20.94 -8.05
N ILE A 488 28.83 19.81 -8.76
CA ILE A 488 29.78 18.73 -8.44
C ILE A 488 31.22 19.25 -8.56
N GLU A 489 31.59 19.87 -9.68
CA GLU A 489 32.93 20.43 -9.89
C GLU A 489 33.30 21.49 -8.84
N GLN A 490 32.34 22.31 -8.40
CA GLN A 490 32.54 23.26 -7.31
C GLN A 490 32.82 22.61 -5.97
N GLN A 491 32.20 21.46 -5.66
CA GLN A 491 32.48 20.73 -4.42
C GLN A 491 33.83 19.99 -4.52
N LEU A 492 34.15 19.42 -5.69
CA LEU A 492 35.46 18.83 -5.94
C LEU A 492 36.60 19.84 -5.77
N ALA A 493 36.41 21.09 -6.21
CA ALA A 493 37.39 22.15 -6.05
C ALA A 493 37.57 22.65 -4.61
N LYS A 494 36.65 22.33 -3.70
CA LYS A 494 36.73 22.68 -2.27
C LYS A 494 37.42 21.60 -1.44
N ALA A 495 37.60 20.40 -1.99
CA ALA A 495 38.24 19.30 -1.29
C ALA A 495 39.69 19.68 -0.93
N GLU A 496 40.12 19.32 0.27
CA GLU A 496 41.53 19.44 0.65
C GLU A 496 42.39 18.49 -0.20
N PRO A 497 43.70 18.78 -0.38
CA PRO A 497 44.59 17.87 -1.09
C PRO A 497 44.49 16.47 -0.50
N ASN A 498 44.35 15.47 -1.37
CA ASN A 498 44.26 14.06 -1.03
C ASN A 498 43.00 13.66 -0.20
N GLN A 499 42.03 14.56 -0.05
CA GLN A 499 40.74 14.24 0.59
C GLN A 499 39.85 13.43 -0.35
N LEU A 500 39.26 12.34 0.16
CA LEU A 500 38.33 11.51 -0.59
C LEU A 500 36.99 12.22 -0.77
N VAL A 501 36.47 12.24 -1.99
CA VAL A 501 35.11 12.72 -2.28
C VAL A 501 34.31 11.56 -2.86
N MET A 502 33.21 11.23 -2.20
CA MET A 502 32.25 10.21 -2.65
C MET A 502 31.04 10.91 -3.26
N LEU A 503 30.65 10.54 -4.46
CA LEU A 503 29.44 11.01 -5.13
C LEU A 503 28.49 9.84 -5.34
N ASP A 504 27.38 9.84 -4.61
CA ASP A 504 26.26 8.92 -4.77
C ASP A 504 25.27 9.43 -5.82
N LEU A 505 24.97 8.64 -6.84
CA LEU A 505 23.94 8.92 -7.84
C LEU A 505 22.69 8.11 -7.47
N TYR A 506 21.63 8.83 -7.12
CA TYR A 506 20.45 8.28 -6.44
C TYR A 506 19.15 8.59 -7.21
N ALA A 507 18.12 7.74 -7.04
CA ALA A 507 16.75 8.08 -7.41
C ALA A 507 15.68 7.37 -6.55
N ASP A 508 14.52 8.01 -6.34
CA ASP A 508 13.40 7.45 -5.56
C ASP A 508 12.78 6.18 -6.18
N TRP A 509 12.90 6.04 -7.51
CA TRP A 509 12.39 4.88 -8.25
C TRP A 509 13.38 3.70 -8.30
N CYS A 510 14.53 3.79 -7.63
CA CYS A 510 15.58 2.79 -7.65
C CYS A 510 15.57 1.96 -6.35
N VAL A 511 15.25 0.66 -6.44
CA VAL A 511 15.22 -0.27 -5.28
C VAL A 511 16.60 -0.35 -4.63
N ALA A 512 17.63 -0.61 -5.43
CA ALA A 512 18.98 -0.78 -4.95
C ALA A 512 19.58 0.49 -4.29
N CYS A 513 19.08 1.66 -4.68
CA CYS A 513 19.43 2.91 -4.02
C CYS A 513 18.85 2.97 -2.60
N LYS A 514 17.62 2.46 -2.41
CA LYS A 514 16.99 2.32 -1.08
C LYS A 514 17.66 1.24 -0.24
N GLU A 515 18.15 0.17 -0.86
CA GLU A 515 18.97 -0.84 -0.19
C GLU A 515 20.25 -0.21 0.38
N PHE A 516 20.96 0.62 -0.39
CA PHE A 516 22.13 1.36 0.13
C PHE A 516 21.79 2.24 1.32
N GLU A 517 20.74 3.07 1.23
CA GLU A 517 20.33 3.96 2.32
C GLU A 517 19.97 3.17 3.59
N ARG A 518 19.36 1.99 3.44
CA ARG A 518 18.84 1.20 4.55
C ARG A 518 19.89 0.28 5.17
N TYR A 519 20.74 -0.34 4.37
CA TYR A 519 21.62 -1.44 4.79
C TYR A 519 23.10 -1.07 4.83
N THR A 520 23.55 -0.15 3.97
CA THR A 520 24.99 0.15 3.80
C THR A 520 25.36 1.49 4.42
N PHE A 521 24.64 2.57 4.08
CA PHE A 521 24.90 3.91 4.61
C PHE A 521 24.41 4.14 6.03
N SER A 522 23.56 3.24 6.54
CA SER A 522 23.09 3.24 7.92
C SER A 522 24.06 2.53 8.88
N ASP A 523 25.05 1.80 8.34
CA ASP A 523 26.02 1.06 9.11
C ASP A 523 27.06 1.99 9.77
N ALA A 524 27.39 1.71 11.03
CA ALA A 524 28.26 2.57 11.83
C ALA A 524 29.72 2.51 11.37
N GLU A 525 30.21 1.37 10.88
CA GLU A 525 31.59 1.22 10.41
C GLU A 525 31.77 1.93 9.07
N VAL A 526 30.77 1.85 8.19
CA VAL A 526 30.74 2.62 6.93
C VAL A 526 30.73 4.13 7.19
N GLN A 527 29.90 4.59 8.14
CA GLN A 527 29.87 6.00 8.54
C GLN A 527 31.21 6.48 9.10
N GLN A 528 31.87 5.64 9.89
CA GLN A 528 33.17 5.97 10.46
C GLN A 528 34.27 6.01 9.39
N ALA A 529 34.25 5.09 8.43
CA ALA A 529 35.22 5.07 7.32
C ALA A 529 35.08 6.31 6.40
N LEU A 530 33.87 6.85 6.25
CA LEU A 530 33.60 8.04 5.46
C LEU A 530 33.62 9.35 6.27
N ALA A 531 33.97 9.32 7.56
CA ALA A 531 33.87 10.49 8.43
C ALA A 531 34.73 11.68 7.97
N ASP A 532 35.90 11.40 7.37
CA ASP A 532 36.83 12.42 6.86
C ASP A 532 36.62 12.71 5.35
N ALA A 533 35.69 12.00 4.70
CA ALA A 533 35.37 12.15 3.29
C ALA A 533 34.27 13.20 3.05
N ILE A 534 34.32 13.86 1.89
CA ILE A 534 33.20 14.69 1.43
C ILE A 534 32.18 13.78 0.75
N VAL A 535 30.98 13.69 1.32
CA VAL A 535 29.92 12.83 0.82
C VAL A 535 28.87 13.68 0.08
N LEU A 536 28.78 13.50 -1.23
CA LEU A 536 27.87 14.20 -2.13
C LEU A 536 26.77 13.24 -2.60
N GLN A 537 25.57 13.76 -2.79
CA GLN A 537 24.47 13.01 -3.40
C GLN A 537 23.86 13.80 -4.56
N ALA A 538 23.74 13.15 -5.72
CA ALA A 538 23.06 13.68 -6.88
C ALA A 538 21.72 12.95 -7.07
N ASP A 539 20.63 13.61 -6.69
CA ASP A 539 19.27 13.10 -6.95
C ASP A 539 18.91 13.29 -8.43
N VAL A 540 18.84 12.17 -9.16
CA VAL A 540 18.49 12.13 -10.58
C VAL A 540 17.04 11.68 -10.81
N THR A 541 16.20 11.58 -9.78
CA THR A 541 14.80 11.11 -9.83
C THR A 541 13.98 11.76 -10.96
N ALA A 542 14.08 13.09 -11.10
CA ALA A 542 13.31 13.86 -12.07
C ALA A 542 13.70 13.62 -13.55
N ASN A 543 14.82 12.94 -13.81
CA ASN A 543 15.36 12.71 -15.16
C ASN A 543 15.44 14.00 -16.02
N SER A 544 15.83 15.12 -15.40
CA SER A 544 15.91 16.44 -16.06
C SER A 544 17.08 16.51 -17.06
N ALA A 545 17.15 17.56 -17.89
CA ALA A 545 18.31 17.79 -18.76
C ALA A 545 19.63 17.93 -17.97
N ALA A 546 19.58 18.52 -16.76
CA ALA A 546 20.74 18.62 -15.88
C ALA A 546 21.15 17.25 -15.32
N ASN A 547 20.17 16.42 -14.94
CA ASN A 547 20.40 15.07 -14.45
C ASN A 547 21.05 14.19 -15.53
N ASN A 548 20.51 14.26 -16.75
CA ASN A 548 21.07 13.57 -17.91
C ASN A 548 22.49 14.04 -18.23
N ALA A 549 22.79 15.34 -18.09
CA ALA A 549 24.14 15.85 -18.27
C ALA A 549 25.13 15.26 -17.25
N ILE A 550 24.72 15.05 -15.99
CA ILE A 550 25.54 14.38 -14.97
C ILE A 550 25.81 12.93 -15.37
N LEU A 551 24.75 12.17 -15.68
CA LEU A 551 24.87 10.75 -16.06
C LEU A 551 25.75 10.57 -17.31
N GLN A 552 25.60 11.44 -18.31
CA GLN A 552 26.42 11.42 -19.53
C GLN A 552 27.88 11.81 -19.26
N ARG A 553 28.11 12.86 -18.47
CA ARG A 553 29.47 13.34 -18.13
C ARG A 553 30.32 12.25 -17.49
N TYR A 554 29.71 11.46 -16.61
CA TYR A 554 30.38 10.39 -15.88
C TYR A 554 30.14 9.00 -16.46
N GLN A 555 29.48 8.87 -17.61
CA GLN A 555 29.21 7.60 -18.29
C GLN A 555 28.53 6.58 -17.36
N VAL A 556 27.46 7.02 -16.69
CA VAL A 556 26.69 6.24 -15.74
C VAL A 556 25.59 5.49 -16.50
N LEU A 557 25.61 4.16 -16.43
CA LEU A 557 24.66 3.32 -17.15
C LEU A 557 23.33 3.16 -16.39
N GLY A 558 23.39 3.06 -15.07
CA GLY A 558 22.23 2.87 -14.19
C GLY A 558 22.55 3.27 -12.75
N LEU A 559 21.58 3.14 -11.87
CA LEU A 559 21.65 3.52 -10.47
C LEU A 559 21.47 2.28 -9.58
N PRO A 560 21.99 2.24 -8.35
CA PRO A 560 22.92 3.21 -7.78
C PRO A 560 24.26 3.15 -8.50
N THR A 561 24.91 4.30 -8.65
CA THR A 561 26.32 4.36 -9.06
C THR A 561 27.04 5.31 -8.12
N ILE A 562 28.10 4.82 -7.48
CA ILE A 562 28.92 5.63 -6.57
C ILE A 562 30.27 5.87 -7.24
N LEU A 563 30.65 7.14 -7.31
CA LEU A 563 31.89 7.60 -7.91
C LEU A 563 32.80 8.16 -6.82
N PHE A 564 34.08 7.82 -6.87
CA PHE A 564 35.08 8.31 -5.94
C PHE A 564 36.07 9.21 -6.65
N PHE A 565 36.38 10.34 -6.04
CA PHE A 565 37.31 11.32 -6.54
C PHE A 565 38.38 11.61 -5.49
N ARG A 566 39.56 12.00 -5.97
CA ARG A 566 40.66 12.51 -5.17
C ARG A 566 41.40 13.57 -5.97
N ASP A 567 41.75 14.68 -5.34
CA ASP A 567 42.38 15.84 -6.01
C ASP A 567 41.60 16.37 -7.23
N GLY A 568 40.27 16.20 -7.21
CA GLY A 568 39.37 16.58 -8.30
C GLY A 568 39.36 15.62 -9.50
N GLU A 569 40.13 14.54 -9.47
CA GLU A 569 40.16 13.51 -10.51
C GLU A 569 39.36 12.27 -10.10
N LEU A 570 38.72 11.62 -11.08
CA LEU A 570 37.96 10.39 -10.85
C LEU A 570 38.92 9.20 -10.67
N LEU A 571 38.78 8.48 -9.56
CA LEU A 571 39.58 7.28 -9.30
C LEU A 571 39.17 6.14 -10.24
N SER A 572 40.08 5.76 -11.13
CA SER A 572 39.85 4.69 -12.11
C SER A 572 39.72 3.34 -11.40
N GLY A 573 38.64 2.59 -11.70
CA GLY A 573 38.36 1.30 -11.07
C GLY A 573 37.81 1.37 -9.64
N ALA A 574 37.57 2.58 -9.10
CA ALA A 574 36.93 2.77 -7.81
C ALA A 574 35.39 2.85 -7.90
N ARG A 575 34.82 2.88 -9.10
CA ARG A 575 33.38 2.98 -9.32
C ARG A 575 32.67 1.76 -8.76
N VAL A 576 31.64 2.01 -7.96
CA VAL A 576 30.66 0.99 -7.57
C VAL A 576 29.43 1.18 -8.44
N ALA A 577 29.00 0.11 -9.11
CA ALA A 577 27.77 0.06 -9.90
C ALA A 577 26.91 -1.07 -9.36
N GLY A 578 25.67 -0.75 -9.00
CA GLY A 578 24.77 -1.69 -8.34
C GLY A 578 24.96 -1.75 -6.82
N PHE A 579 24.06 -2.46 -6.14
CA PHE A 579 24.06 -2.60 -4.68
C PHE A 579 25.30 -3.34 -4.17
N LEU A 580 25.90 -2.81 -3.09
CA LEU A 580 26.90 -3.48 -2.26
C LEU A 580 26.45 -3.41 -0.81
N ASP A 581 26.56 -4.53 -0.09
CA ASP A 581 26.28 -4.54 1.35
C ASP A 581 27.37 -3.80 2.15
N ALA A 582 27.11 -3.60 3.44
CA ALA A 582 27.97 -2.83 4.33
C ALA A 582 29.42 -3.33 4.39
N ASN A 583 29.64 -4.64 4.42
CA ASN A 583 30.99 -5.20 4.57
C ASN A 583 31.79 -5.05 3.27
N ASP A 584 31.18 -5.39 2.14
CA ASP A 584 31.82 -5.28 0.83
C ASP A 584 32.11 -3.82 0.47
N PHE A 585 31.18 -2.92 0.78
CA PHE A 585 31.37 -1.49 0.60
C PHE A 585 32.47 -0.94 1.51
N LEU A 586 32.51 -1.35 2.78
CA LEU A 586 33.56 -0.96 3.71
C LEU A 586 34.94 -1.41 3.23
N GLN A 587 35.06 -2.67 2.79
CA GLN A 587 36.30 -3.19 2.22
C GLN A 587 36.73 -2.37 1.00
N HIS A 588 35.80 -2.06 0.10
CA HIS A 588 36.07 -1.24 -1.07
C HIS A 588 36.62 0.14 -0.69
N VAL A 589 36.00 0.84 0.25
CA VAL A 589 36.48 2.15 0.74
C VAL A 589 37.87 2.03 1.36
N GLN A 590 38.12 1.02 2.18
CA GLN A 590 39.43 0.79 2.81
C GLN A 590 40.53 0.48 1.78
N GLU A 591 40.21 -0.23 0.70
CA GLU A 591 41.16 -0.48 -0.40
C GLU A 591 41.57 0.82 -1.12
N LEU A 592 40.67 1.80 -1.25
CA LEU A 592 40.98 3.11 -1.85
C LEU A 592 41.96 3.93 -1.01
N ASP A 593 41.91 3.77 0.32
CA ASP A 593 42.86 4.37 1.25
C ASP A 593 44.19 3.62 1.27
N GLN A 594 44.19 2.29 1.18
CA GLN A 594 45.43 1.50 1.13
C GLN A 594 46.20 1.70 -0.19
N ARG A 595 45.52 1.75 -1.34
CA ARG A 595 46.18 2.02 -2.64
C ARG A 595 46.87 3.37 -2.66
N GLN A 596 46.40 4.33 -1.87
CA GLN A 596 47.04 5.63 -1.68
C GLN A 596 48.35 5.53 -0.89
N GLN A 597 48.40 4.71 0.17
CA GLN A 597 49.61 4.59 1.00
C GLN A 597 50.78 3.93 0.27
N LEU A 598 50.49 3.22 -0.82
CA LEU A 598 51.47 2.53 -1.67
C LEU A 598 51.96 3.36 -2.87
N GLN A 599 51.29 4.47 -3.18
CA GLN A 599 51.69 5.45 -4.20
C GLN A 599 52.41 6.63 -3.55
#